data_AF-A0A8J4DGK8-F1
#
_entry.id   AF-A0A8J4DGK8-F1
#
_cell.length_a   1.000
_cell.length_b   1.000
_cell.length_c   1.000
_cell.angle_alpha   90.00
_cell.angle_beta   90.00
_cell.angle_gamma   90.00
#
_symmetry.space_group_name_H-M   'P 1'
#
loop_
_entity.id
_entity.type
_entity.pdbx_description
1 polymer ?
#
loop_
_entity_poly.entity_id
_entity_poly.type
_entity_poly.pdbx_seq_one_letter_code
_entity_poly.pdbx_strand_id
1 'polypeptide(L)'
;MGFLQRLLNRRRTDASPAPADQEPRSPNTTLDVVLYDGSHDLEVVGESYYQEALWRAVGGRRTERVRHDIQAVLVAETDNPHDDNAISVWIDGMQVGHLSREDAAAYRTGLLALQAREGRSIALRGVIVGGGVRNDGPGFLGVWMSHDPADFGLAPVVPPPVASMRGAMRTGLTEALLTDAQDDSYDLSWLQRLPADPVPAIGSLRRLLKDDPNPIDRHFMFCELEDRLYRSRDAFSSALQDYDDTCIQHDAEMDGIRDALLTKFGKVPILDTYRQMAIRQQKAKEWAKALWWTERGLSLYGSDCARPEAVDDLNRRAAAYRAKLTNESAGAPRPARPPRAAPSRTVVEALTCAACGASFDRQVTRGRKPQRCPGCR
;
A
#
# COMPACT_ATOMS: atom_id res chain seq x y z
N MET A 1 19.68 -42.97 -37.04
CA MET A 1 19.18 -42.44 -38.32
C MET A 1 17.66 -42.43 -38.23
N GLY A 2 17.04 -41.29 -37.92
CA GLY A 2 16.43 -40.41 -38.93
C GLY A 2 14.95 -40.81 -39.11
N PHE A 3 14.01 -40.20 -38.38
CA PHE A 3 13.19 -39.03 -38.78
C PHE A 3 12.46 -39.18 -40.12
N LEU A 4 11.12 -39.09 -40.06
CA LEU A 4 10.18 -38.27 -40.87
C LEU A 4 8.80 -38.96 -40.92
N GLN A 5 7.76 -38.44 -40.23
CA GLN A 5 6.77 -37.44 -40.71
C GLN A 5 5.92 -37.97 -41.89
N ARG A 6 4.60 -37.75 -42.03
CA ARG A 6 3.53 -36.98 -41.35
C ARG A 6 2.23 -37.27 -42.14
N LEU A 7 1.12 -36.66 -41.70
CA LEU A 7 -0.16 -36.33 -42.39
C LEU A 7 -1.34 -37.17 -41.86
N LEU A 8 -2.51 -36.67 -41.46
CA LEU A 8 -3.23 -35.38 -41.29
C LEU A 8 -4.38 -35.77 -40.31
N ASN A 9 -4.95 -34.96 -39.40
CA ASN A 9 -5.70 -33.73 -39.66
C ASN A 9 -6.19 -33.11 -38.32
N ARG A 10 -6.27 -31.78 -38.31
CA ARG A 10 -6.91 -30.84 -37.34
C ARG A 10 -8.41 -31.16 -37.11
N ARG A 11 -9.17 -30.75 -36.07
CA ARG A 11 -9.15 -29.62 -35.09
C ARG A 11 -10.31 -29.85 -34.07
N ARG A 12 -10.11 -29.53 -32.78
CA ARG A 12 -11.05 -28.94 -31.79
C ARG A 12 -10.26 -28.68 -30.51
N THR A 13 -9.85 -27.43 -30.26
CA THR A 13 -10.37 -26.55 -29.19
C THR A 13 -10.39 -27.23 -27.82
N ASP A 14 -9.37 -26.97 -27.01
CA ASP A 14 -9.47 -27.07 -25.56
C ASP A 14 -8.81 -25.85 -24.91
N ALA A 15 -9.58 -25.25 -24.01
CA ALA A 15 -9.16 -24.20 -23.10
C ALA A 15 -8.06 -24.74 -22.18
N SER A 16 -6.96 -24.00 -22.04
CA SER A 16 -5.93 -24.32 -21.04
C SER A 16 -6.45 -24.00 -19.63
N PRO A 17 -6.24 -24.90 -18.66
CA PRO A 17 -6.65 -24.69 -17.27
C PRO A 17 -5.70 -23.73 -16.55
N ALA A 18 -6.26 -23.00 -15.58
CA ALA A 18 -5.51 -22.17 -14.63
C ALA A 18 -4.46 -23.00 -13.85
N PRO A 19 -3.29 -22.41 -13.51
CA PRO A 19 -2.24 -23.15 -12.80
C PRO A 19 -2.67 -23.45 -11.35
N ALA A 20 -2.42 -24.70 -10.97
CA ALA A 20 -2.80 -25.32 -9.71
C ALA A 20 -2.03 -24.78 -8.49
N ASP A 21 -2.71 -24.83 -7.36
CA ASP A 21 -2.26 -24.55 -6.00
C ASP A 21 -0.85 -25.10 -5.71
N GLN A 22 0.12 -24.21 -5.51
CA GLN A 22 1.40 -24.57 -4.91
C GLN A 22 1.26 -24.52 -3.38
N GLU A 23 1.34 -25.68 -2.74
CA GLU A 23 1.38 -25.80 -1.28
C GLU A 23 2.57 -25.00 -0.70
N PRO A 24 2.37 -24.24 0.39
CA PRO A 24 3.46 -23.51 1.02
C PRO A 24 4.47 -24.49 1.63
N ARG A 25 5.68 -24.52 1.08
CA ARG A 25 6.84 -25.16 1.72
C ARG A 25 7.17 -24.40 3.00
N SER A 26 6.92 -25.01 4.16
CA SER A 26 7.42 -24.50 5.45
C SER A 26 8.86 -24.97 5.69
N PRO A 27 9.83 -24.07 5.86
CA PRO A 27 10.93 -24.30 6.77
C PRO A 27 10.55 -23.69 8.13
N ASN A 28 10.27 -24.55 9.11
CA ASN A 28 10.05 -24.15 10.50
C ASN A 28 11.39 -23.83 11.18
N THR A 29 12.13 -22.89 10.60
CA THR A 29 13.33 -22.30 11.19
C THR A 29 12.90 -20.94 11.71
N THR A 30 12.89 -20.74 13.02
CA THR A 30 12.83 -19.40 13.59
C THR A 30 14.01 -18.62 13.02
N LEU A 31 13.74 -17.80 12.00
CA LEU A 31 14.74 -16.94 11.38
C LEU A 31 15.21 -15.96 12.45
N ASP A 32 16.50 -15.95 12.74
CA ASP A 32 17.11 -14.87 13.53
C ASP A 32 17.08 -13.62 12.64
N VAL A 33 16.34 -12.60 13.10
CA VAL A 33 16.05 -11.39 12.32
C VAL A 33 16.73 -10.17 12.93
N VAL A 34 17.20 -9.28 12.07
CA VAL A 34 17.56 -7.91 12.45
C VAL A 34 16.44 -7.00 11.96
N LEU A 35 15.87 -6.24 12.90
CA LEU A 35 14.81 -5.30 12.61
C LEU A 35 15.41 -3.95 12.20
N TYR A 36 15.12 -3.56 10.98
CA TYR A 36 15.35 -2.23 10.45
C TYR A 36 14.03 -1.45 10.44
N ASP A 37 14.14 -0.12 10.45
CA ASP A 37 13.01 0.81 10.48
C ASP A 37 13.39 2.04 9.67
N GLY A 38 12.44 2.94 9.45
CA GLY A 38 12.70 4.23 8.84
C GLY A 38 11.40 4.91 8.43
N SER A 39 11.50 6.05 7.77
CA SER A 39 10.32 6.89 7.51
C SER A 39 9.71 6.70 6.12
N HIS A 40 10.28 5.85 5.27
CA HIS A 40 9.77 5.61 3.92
C HIS A 40 8.83 4.41 3.91
N ASP A 41 7.63 4.65 3.39
CA ASP A 41 6.62 3.61 3.17
C ASP A 41 7.02 2.76 1.96
N LEU A 42 7.24 1.47 2.21
CA LEU A 42 7.43 0.45 1.20
C LEU A 42 6.14 -0.38 1.08
N GLU A 43 5.54 -0.33 -0.10
CA GLU A 43 4.28 -1.00 -0.39
C GLU A 43 4.50 -2.49 -0.64
N VAL A 44 3.67 -3.32 -0.01
CA VAL A 44 3.57 -4.74 -0.37
C VAL A 44 2.50 -4.84 -1.46
N VAL A 45 2.74 -5.67 -2.47
CA VAL A 45 1.78 -5.96 -3.55
C VAL A 45 1.38 -7.43 -3.54
N GLY A 46 0.25 -7.71 -4.19
CA GLY A 46 -0.27 -9.07 -4.33
C GLY A 46 -0.99 -9.61 -3.09
N GLU A 47 -1.26 -8.76 -2.08
CA GLU A 47 -1.85 -9.17 -0.80
C GLU A 47 -3.24 -9.77 -0.95
N SER A 48 -3.95 -9.49 -2.05
CA SER A 48 -5.23 -10.11 -2.39
C SER A 48 -5.14 -11.64 -2.45
N TYR A 49 -3.99 -12.19 -2.85
CA TYR A 49 -3.75 -13.64 -2.90
C TYR A 49 -3.44 -14.23 -1.51
N TYR A 50 -3.09 -13.40 -0.53
CA TYR A 50 -2.63 -13.81 0.80
C TYR A 50 -3.56 -13.35 1.94
N GLN A 51 -4.81 -13.03 1.63
CA GLN A 51 -5.78 -12.55 2.63
C GLN A 51 -5.97 -13.52 3.80
N GLU A 52 -5.90 -14.82 3.57
CA GLU A 52 -6.00 -15.79 4.68
C GLU A 52 -4.81 -15.66 5.65
N ALA A 53 -3.59 -15.57 5.13
CA ALA A 53 -2.38 -15.37 5.93
C ALA A 53 -2.45 -14.07 6.74
N LEU A 54 -2.88 -12.97 6.09
CA LEU A 54 -3.04 -11.67 6.75
C LEU A 54 -4.11 -11.69 7.85
N TRP A 55 -5.25 -12.35 7.60
CA TRP A 55 -6.27 -12.51 8.64
C TRP A 55 -5.76 -13.36 9.80
N ARG A 56 -4.93 -14.38 9.55
CA ARG A 56 -4.33 -15.19 10.61
C ARG A 56 -3.35 -14.38 11.45
N ALA A 57 -2.49 -13.58 10.82
CA ALA A 57 -1.53 -12.70 11.51
C ALA A 57 -2.23 -11.73 12.48
N VAL A 58 -3.43 -11.24 12.15
CA VAL A 58 -4.16 -10.29 13.01
C VAL A 58 -5.13 -10.93 14.01
N GLY A 59 -5.00 -12.25 14.25
CA GLY A 59 -5.80 -13.00 15.23
C GLY A 59 -7.13 -13.57 14.69
N GLY A 60 -7.29 -13.62 13.37
CA GLY A 60 -8.45 -14.20 12.68
C GLY A 60 -9.38 -13.15 12.05
N ARG A 61 -10.32 -13.66 11.23
CA ARG A 61 -11.33 -12.84 10.56
C ARG A 61 -12.26 -12.16 11.55
N ARG A 62 -12.42 -10.85 11.41
CA ARG A 62 -13.31 -10.02 12.22
C ARG A 62 -14.01 -8.96 11.36
N THR A 63 -15.11 -8.44 11.89
CA THR A 63 -15.97 -7.47 11.20
C THR A 63 -15.46 -6.03 11.32
N GLU A 64 -14.60 -5.77 12.30
CA GLU A 64 -14.04 -4.45 12.57
C GLU A 64 -12.88 -4.13 11.61
N ARG A 65 -12.57 -2.84 11.50
CA ARG A 65 -11.33 -2.42 10.83
C ARG A 65 -10.13 -2.87 11.64
N VAL A 66 -9.08 -3.23 10.92
CA VAL A 66 -7.82 -3.70 11.49
C VAL A 66 -6.76 -2.63 11.30
N ARG A 67 -6.00 -2.40 12.37
CA ARG A 67 -4.67 -1.81 12.35
C ARG A 67 -3.82 -2.64 13.32
N HIS A 68 -2.79 -3.30 12.82
CA HIS A 68 -1.98 -4.21 13.60
C HIS A 68 -0.51 -4.04 13.21
N ASP A 69 0.32 -3.65 14.17
CA ASP A 69 1.76 -3.48 13.93
C ASP A 69 2.42 -4.85 13.81
N ILE A 70 3.39 -4.96 12.90
CA ILE A 70 4.04 -6.21 12.52
C ILE A 70 5.55 -6.02 12.35
N GLN A 71 6.24 -7.17 12.29
CA GLN A 71 7.58 -7.26 11.72
C GLN A 71 7.50 -8.12 10.46
N ALA A 72 7.90 -7.54 9.33
CA ALA A 72 7.83 -8.17 8.02
C ALA A 72 9.23 -8.54 7.54
N VAL A 73 9.48 -9.83 7.33
CA VAL A 73 10.77 -10.35 6.87
C VAL A 73 10.83 -10.30 5.36
N LEU A 74 11.91 -9.75 4.82
CA LEU A 74 12.20 -9.71 3.39
C LEU A 74 13.03 -10.94 2.98
N VAL A 75 12.56 -11.67 1.97
CA VAL A 75 13.22 -12.87 1.47
C VAL A 75 13.43 -12.76 -0.05
N ALA A 76 14.69 -12.64 -0.46
CA ALA A 76 15.09 -12.68 -1.87
C ALA A 76 14.85 -14.10 -2.43
N GLU A 77 13.95 -14.23 -3.40
CA GLU A 77 13.67 -15.52 -4.04
C GLU A 77 14.73 -15.82 -5.09
N THR A 78 15.29 -17.03 -5.11
CA THR A 78 16.35 -17.42 -6.08
C THR A 78 15.82 -18.02 -7.37
N ASP A 79 14.60 -18.57 -7.36
CA ASP A 79 14.06 -19.40 -8.44
C ASP A 79 12.60 -19.03 -8.77
N ASN A 80 12.25 -17.74 -8.68
CA ASN A 80 10.91 -17.28 -9.01
C ASN A 80 10.71 -17.26 -10.54
N PRO A 81 9.72 -17.98 -11.10
CA PRO A 81 9.54 -18.10 -12.55
C PRO A 81 8.99 -16.84 -13.23
N HIS A 82 8.57 -15.83 -12.45
CA HIS A 82 7.94 -14.62 -12.96
C HIS A 82 8.86 -13.39 -12.88
N ASP A 83 9.76 -13.33 -11.90
CA ASP A 83 10.66 -12.22 -11.65
C ASP A 83 11.95 -12.70 -10.95
N ASP A 84 13.07 -12.69 -11.67
CA ASP A 84 14.38 -13.10 -11.15
C ASP A 84 14.85 -12.24 -9.95
N ASN A 85 14.27 -11.04 -9.79
CA ASN A 85 14.58 -10.16 -8.67
C ASN A 85 13.62 -10.29 -7.48
N ALA A 86 12.59 -11.14 -7.57
CA ALA A 86 11.49 -11.18 -6.61
C ALA A 86 11.96 -11.18 -5.14
N ILE A 87 11.33 -10.32 -4.35
CA ILE A 87 11.47 -10.26 -2.89
C ILE A 87 10.10 -10.52 -2.29
N SER A 88 9.97 -11.65 -1.59
CA SER A 88 8.75 -11.99 -0.86
C SER A 88 8.76 -11.37 0.53
N VAL A 89 7.55 -11.06 1.01
CA VAL A 89 7.31 -10.47 2.32
C VAL A 89 6.62 -11.49 3.21
N TRP A 90 7.18 -11.74 4.39
CA TRP A 90 6.73 -12.76 5.33
C TRP A 90 6.39 -12.18 6.70
N ILE A 91 5.26 -12.60 7.27
CA ILE A 91 4.82 -12.23 8.63
C ILE A 91 4.45 -13.51 9.36
N ASP A 92 4.97 -13.69 10.58
CA ASP A 92 4.72 -14.87 11.41
C ASP A 92 4.94 -16.21 10.66
N GLY A 93 5.97 -16.26 9.81
CA GLY A 93 6.30 -17.45 9.02
C GLY A 93 5.36 -17.74 7.84
N MET A 94 4.46 -16.81 7.50
CA MET A 94 3.59 -16.91 6.33
C MET A 94 3.92 -15.82 5.32
N GLN A 95 3.99 -16.18 4.05
CA GLN A 95 4.07 -15.20 2.98
C GLN A 95 2.78 -14.39 2.90
N VAL A 96 2.91 -13.07 2.78
CA VAL A 96 1.77 -12.13 2.74
C VAL A 96 1.74 -11.27 1.48
N GLY A 97 2.77 -11.35 0.65
CA GLY A 97 2.87 -10.64 -0.62
C GLY A 97 4.32 -10.55 -1.09
N HIS A 98 4.55 -9.57 -1.95
CA HIS A 98 5.84 -9.30 -2.55
C HIS A 98 6.12 -7.80 -2.56
N LEU A 99 7.38 -7.41 -2.75
CA LEU A 99 7.64 -6.08 -3.27
C LEU A 99 7.20 -6.00 -4.73
N SER A 100 6.89 -4.78 -5.20
CA SER A 100 6.65 -4.56 -6.63
C SER A 100 7.88 -4.98 -7.44
N ARG A 101 7.74 -5.32 -8.73
CA ARG A 101 8.89 -5.70 -9.58
C ARG A 101 9.97 -4.62 -9.62
N GLU A 102 9.54 -3.37 -9.59
CA GLU A 102 10.42 -2.20 -9.59
C GLU A 102 11.21 -2.10 -8.28
N ASP A 103 10.51 -2.18 -7.14
CA ASP A 103 11.14 -2.18 -5.83
C ASP A 103 12.03 -3.43 -5.65
N ALA A 104 11.57 -4.60 -6.07
CA ALA A 104 12.36 -5.83 -5.99
C ALA A 104 13.70 -5.68 -6.74
N ALA A 105 13.68 -5.13 -7.96
CA ALA A 105 14.88 -4.84 -8.72
C ALA A 105 15.80 -3.80 -8.04
N ALA A 106 15.23 -2.76 -7.45
CA ALA A 106 16.01 -1.71 -6.76
C ALA A 106 16.63 -2.21 -5.45
N TYR A 107 15.86 -2.92 -4.61
CA TYR A 107 16.24 -3.26 -3.25
C TYR A 107 17.05 -4.55 -3.14
N ARG A 108 17.02 -5.44 -4.14
CA ARG A 108 17.60 -6.79 -4.01
C ARG A 108 19.07 -6.81 -3.69
N THR A 109 19.89 -6.05 -4.41
CA THR A 109 21.34 -6.01 -4.16
C THR A 109 21.64 -5.50 -2.75
N GLY A 110 20.94 -4.45 -2.32
CA GLY A 110 21.01 -3.90 -0.97
C GLY A 110 20.62 -4.90 0.10
N LEU A 111 19.49 -5.57 -0.09
CA LEU A 111 18.98 -6.59 0.83
C LEU A 111 19.98 -7.72 1.01
N LEU A 112 20.54 -8.25 -0.09
CA LEU A 112 21.54 -9.32 -0.03
C LEU A 112 22.83 -8.87 0.67
N ALA A 113 23.29 -7.66 0.40
CA ALA A 113 24.46 -7.09 1.08
C ALA A 113 24.21 -6.91 2.59
N LEU A 114 23.01 -6.46 2.96
CA LEU A 114 22.59 -6.27 4.34
C LEU A 114 22.50 -7.62 5.07
N GLN A 115 21.86 -8.62 4.46
CA GLN A 115 21.81 -9.99 5.00
C GLN A 115 23.20 -10.59 5.19
N ALA A 116 24.11 -10.40 4.23
CA ALA A 116 25.49 -10.86 4.34
C ALA A 116 26.26 -10.16 5.46
N ARG A 117 26.03 -8.85 5.65
CA ARG A 117 26.66 -8.06 6.72
C ARG A 117 26.17 -8.48 8.10
N GLU A 118 24.86 -8.66 8.27
CA GLU A 118 24.25 -9.01 9.55
C GLU A 118 24.36 -10.50 9.88
N GLY A 119 24.58 -11.36 8.87
CA GLY A 119 24.53 -12.81 9.01
C GLY A 119 23.15 -13.34 9.42
N ARG A 120 22.09 -12.55 9.18
CA ARG A 120 20.73 -12.73 9.68
C ARG A 120 19.71 -12.26 8.64
N SER A 121 18.46 -12.70 8.78
CA SER A 121 17.37 -12.20 7.95
C SER A 121 17.03 -10.76 8.29
N ILE A 122 16.61 -9.98 7.30
CA ILE A 122 16.24 -8.58 7.49
C ILE A 122 14.73 -8.48 7.62
N ALA A 123 14.29 -7.84 8.68
CA ALA A 123 12.89 -7.51 8.92
C ALA A 123 12.70 -6.00 8.92
N LEU A 124 11.54 -5.54 8.45
CA LEU A 124 11.10 -4.16 8.53
C LEU A 124 9.92 -4.06 9.49
N ARG A 125 9.80 -2.93 10.19
CA ARG A 125 8.55 -2.60 10.86
C ARG A 125 7.46 -2.37 9.82
N GLY A 126 6.23 -2.69 10.16
CA GLY A 126 5.11 -2.41 9.28
C GLY A 126 3.78 -2.43 10.00
N VAL A 127 2.73 -2.28 9.21
CA VAL A 127 1.35 -2.32 9.69
C VAL A 127 0.45 -3.07 8.71
N ILE A 128 -0.32 -4.02 9.24
CA ILE A 128 -1.47 -4.59 8.55
C ILE A 128 -2.67 -3.67 8.79
N VAL A 129 -3.28 -3.18 7.72
CA VAL A 129 -4.43 -2.28 7.77
C VAL A 129 -5.54 -2.73 6.82
N GLY A 130 -6.79 -2.45 7.17
CA GLY A 130 -7.93 -2.73 6.28
C GLY A 130 -9.08 -3.37 7.01
N GLY A 131 -9.76 -4.33 6.37
CA GLY A 131 -10.92 -4.99 6.95
C GLY A 131 -12.13 -4.07 7.04
N GLY A 132 -13.02 -4.35 7.99
CA GLY A 132 -14.32 -3.69 8.12
C GLY A 132 -15.38 -4.31 7.20
N VAL A 133 -16.64 -4.30 7.65
CA VAL A 133 -17.77 -4.76 6.83
C VAL A 133 -18.04 -3.78 5.69
N ARG A 134 -18.06 -4.31 4.47
CA ARG A 134 -18.58 -3.69 3.25
C ARG A 134 -19.83 -4.45 2.79
N ASN A 135 -20.56 -3.89 1.83
CA ASN A 135 -21.80 -4.51 1.31
C ASN A 135 -21.55 -5.88 0.63
N ASP A 136 -20.32 -6.10 0.17
CA ASP A 136 -19.82 -7.30 -0.50
C ASP A 136 -19.01 -8.24 0.43
N GLY A 137 -18.91 -7.93 1.72
CA GLY A 137 -18.20 -8.74 2.71
C GLY A 137 -17.12 -7.96 3.47
N PRO A 138 -16.28 -8.64 4.27
CA PRO A 138 -15.16 -7.99 4.95
C PRO A 138 -14.15 -7.46 3.92
N GLY A 139 -13.76 -6.20 4.05
CA GLY A 139 -12.74 -5.59 3.21
C GLY A 139 -11.40 -6.31 3.31
N PHE A 140 -10.57 -6.18 2.27
CA PHE A 140 -9.23 -6.75 2.29
C PHE A 140 -8.32 -6.02 3.28
N LEU A 141 -7.29 -6.76 3.71
CA LEU A 141 -6.16 -6.27 4.46
C LEU A 141 -5.01 -5.99 3.48
N GLY A 142 -4.27 -4.90 3.69
CA GLY A 142 -3.03 -4.58 2.99
C GLY A 142 -1.90 -4.39 3.99
N VAL A 143 -0.66 -4.34 3.48
CA VAL A 143 0.55 -4.23 4.30
C VAL A 143 1.41 -3.07 3.83
N TRP A 144 1.86 -2.26 4.79
CA TRP A 144 2.83 -1.20 4.57
C TRP A 144 4.03 -1.43 5.49
N MET A 145 5.24 -1.30 4.97
CA MET A 145 6.48 -1.41 5.73
C MET A 145 7.18 -0.06 5.79
N SER A 146 7.94 0.16 6.85
CA SER A 146 8.66 1.38 7.14
C SER A 146 10.16 1.08 7.11
N HIS A 147 10.92 1.87 6.35
CA HIS A 147 12.35 1.63 6.16
C HIS A 147 13.13 2.90 5.80
N ASP A 148 14.45 2.84 5.88
CA ASP A 148 15.36 3.82 5.28
C ASP A 148 16.00 3.19 4.01
N PRO A 149 15.76 3.75 2.81
CA PRO A 149 16.41 3.30 1.58
C PRO A 149 17.95 3.25 1.68
N ALA A 150 18.56 4.12 2.49
CA ALA A 150 20.00 4.17 2.69
C ALA A 150 20.57 2.87 3.30
N ASP A 151 19.80 2.16 4.12
CA ASP A 151 20.21 0.88 4.68
C ASP A 151 20.38 -0.20 3.61
N PHE A 152 19.66 -0.05 2.49
CA PHE A 152 19.73 -0.92 1.32
C PHE A 152 20.73 -0.38 0.27
N GLY A 153 21.57 0.59 0.63
CA GLY A 153 22.54 1.18 -0.30
C GLY A 153 21.88 2.00 -1.41
N LEU A 154 20.61 2.38 -1.24
CA LEU A 154 19.94 3.32 -2.12
C LEU A 154 20.23 4.74 -1.60
N ALA A 155 20.65 5.65 -2.48
CA ALA A 155 20.77 7.04 -2.08
C ALA A 155 19.41 7.55 -1.56
N PRO A 156 19.35 8.42 -0.53
CA PRO A 156 18.12 9.09 -0.13
C PRO A 156 17.56 9.79 -1.37
N VAL A 157 16.47 9.24 -1.91
CA VAL A 157 15.88 9.52 -3.25
C VAL A 157 16.74 10.46 -4.09
N VAL A 158 17.86 9.92 -4.61
CA VAL A 158 18.45 10.43 -5.84
C VAL A 158 17.89 9.51 -6.93
N PRO A 159 17.21 10.04 -7.96
CA PRO A 159 16.50 9.21 -8.92
C PRO A 159 17.45 8.22 -9.62
N PRO A 160 16.96 6.99 -9.93
CA PRO A 160 17.77 5.95 -10.57
C PRO A 160 18.15 6.33 -12.01
N PRO A 161 19.08 5.59 -12.66
CA PRO A 161 19.58 5.95 -13.99
C PRO A 161 18.49 5.92 -15.07
N VAL A 162 18.40 7.05 -15.76
CA VAL A 162 17.62 7.55 -16.91
C VAL A 162 16.98 6.55 -17.90
N ALA A 163 17.42 5.30 -18.00
CA ALA A 163 16.95 4.38 -19.04
C ALA A 163 15.74 3.53 -18.65
N SER A 164 15.54 3.24 -17.35
CA SER A 164 14.47 2.32 -16.91
C SER A 164 13.12 2.99 -16.62
N MET A 165 13.07 4.33 -16.52
CA MET A 165 11.89 5.05 -15.98
C MET A 165 11.03 5.79 -17.02
N ARG A 166 11.30 5.68 -18.32
CA ARG A 166 10.42 6.31 -19.32
C ARG A 166 9.02 5.68 -19.28
N GLY A 167 8.08 6.39 -18.67
CA GLY A 167 6.64 6.08 -18.72
C GLY A 167 5.96 5.67 -17.41
N ALA A 168 6.67 5.65 -16.27
CA ALA A 168 6.13 5.16 -14.98
C ALA A 168 5.85 6.27 -13.93
N MET A 169 5.81 7.54 -14.36
CA MET A 169 5.62 8.74 -13.54
C MET A 169 4.70 8.51 -12.33
N ARG A 170 5.32 8.56 -11.13
CA ARG A 170 4.64 8.44 -9.84
C ARG A 170 4.40 9.82 -9.23
N THR A 171 5.40 10.43 -8.62
CA THR A 171 5.31 11.81 -8.07
C THR A 171 5.75 12.89 -9.06
N GLY A 172 6.29 12.50 -10.22
CA GLY A 172 6.83 13.44 -11.21
C GLY A 172 8.20 14.01 -10.86
N LEU A 173 8.71 13.82 -9.62
CA LEU A 173 9.99 14.38 -9.17
C LEU A 173 11.18 13.79 -9.94
N THR A 174 11.15 12.49 -10.20
CA THR A 174 12.19 11.83 -11.00
C THR A 174 12.22 12.38 -12.42
N GLU A 175 11.06 12.44 -13.10
CA GLU A 175 10.96 13.03 -14.42
C GLU A 175 11.37 14.50 -14.42
N ALA A 176 11.07 15.21 -13.32
CA ALA A 176 11.41 16.60 -13.19
C ALA A 176 12.93 16.79 -13.13
N LEU A 177 13.64 16.08 -12.24
CA LEU A 177 15.10 16.09 -12.14
C LEU A 177 15.79 15.67 -13.45
N LEU A 178 15.20 14.71 -14.16
CA LEU A 178 15.74 14.23 -15.43
C LEU A 178 15.65 15.28 -16.54
N THR A 179 14.54 16.01 -16.61
CA THR A 179 14.31 16.99 -17.67
C THR A 179 14.91 18.35 -17.35
N ASP A 180 15.02 18.73 -16.07
CA ASP A 180 15.85 19.85 -15.60
C ASP A 180 17.28 19.73 -16.15
N ALA A 181 17.95 18.61 -15.89
CA ALA A 181 19.31 18.37 -16.37
C ALA A 181 19.46 18.41 -17.92
N GLN A 182 18.36 18.28 -18.66
CA GLN A 182 18.36 18.29 -20.14
C GLN A 182 18.07 19.67 -20.73
N ASP A 183 17.18 20.44 -20.10
CA ASP A 183 16.64 21.67 -20.69
C ASP A 183 16.61 22.90 -19.77
N ASP A 184 17.02 22.76 -18.50
CA ASP A 184 17.18 23.86 -17.51
C ASP A 184 15.92 24.74 -17.38
N SER A 185 14.74 24.13 -17.55
CA SER A 185 13.46 24.85 -17.56
C SER A 185 12.90 25.20 -16.17
N TYR A 186 13.53 24.69 -15.11
CA TYR A 186 13.23 24.93 -13.70
C TYR A 186 14.43 24.44 -12.85
N ASP A 187 14.69 25.02 -11.68
CA ASP A 187 15.90 24.74 -10.87
C ASP A 187 15.57 23.86 -9.66
N LEU A 188 15.88 22.56 -9.72
CA LEU A 188 15.71 21.63 -8.59
C LEU A 188 16.95 21.49 -7.70
N SER A 189 18.00 22.29 -7.93
CA SER A 189 19.24 22.23 -7.14
C SER A 189 19.05 22.61 -5.67
N TRP A 190 17.94 23.28 -5.34
CA TRP A 190 17.58 23.55 -3.94
C TRP A 190 17.43 22.26 -3.12
N LEU A 191 17.01 21.14 -3.73
CA LEU A 191 16.81 19.87 -3.05
C LEU A 191 18.12 19.36 -2.42
N GLN A 192 19.23 19.49 -3.13
CA GLN A 192 20.56 19.10 -2.65
C GLN A 192 21.14 20.07 -1.60
N ARG A 193 20.60 21.29 -1.56
CA ARG A 193 21.04 22.35 -0.63
C ARG A 193 20.23 22.39 0.66
N LEU A 194 19.17 21.57 0.79
CA LEU A 194 18.36 21.51 1.99
C LEU A 194 19.15 20.94 3.18
N PRO A 195 19.05 21.56 4.37
CA PRO A 195 19.54 20.97 5.60
C PRO A 195 18.95 19.57 5.87
N ALA A 196 19.74 18.67 6.47
CA ALA A 196 19.24 17.37 6.90
C ALA A 196 18.23 17.49 8.06
N ASP A 197 18.48 18.43 8.99
CA ASP A 197 17.59 18.70 10.12
C ASP A 197 16.25 19.30 9.63
N PRO A 198 15.10 18.71 10.02
CA PRO A 198 13.78 19.15 9.56
C PRO A 198 13.47 20.63 9.81
N VAL A 199 13.85 21.19 10.97
CA VAL A 199 13.46 22.57 11.35
C VAL A 199 14.10 23.63 10.43
N PRO A 200 15.44 23.66 10.23
CA PRO A 200 16.06 24.58 9.28
C PRO A 200 15.72 24.26 7.81
N ALA A 201 15.40 23.01 7.47
CA ALA A 201 14.89 22.66 6.14
C ALA A 201 13.53 23.32 5.84
N ILE A 202 12.58 23.20 6.78
CA ILE A 202 11.26 23.86 6.71
C ILE A 202 11.42 25.37 6.54
N GLY A 203 12.30 26.01 7.33
CA GLY A 203 12.59 27.43 7.21
C GLY A 203 13.23 27.84 5.87
N SER A 204 13.95 26.93 5.21
CA SER A 204 14.55 27.17 3.90
C SER A 204 13.52 27.03 2.78
N LEU A 205 12.70 25.99 2.81
CA LEU A 205 11.60 25.78 1.85
C LEU A 205 10.60 26.94 1.86
N ARG A 206 10.21 27.45 3.04
CA ARG A 206 9.33 28.62 3.15
C ARG A 206 9.92 29.88 2.52
N ARG A 207 11.24 30.06 2.57
CA ARG A 207 11.92 31.19 1.92
C ARG A 207 11.94 31.02 0.42
N LEU A 208 12.29 29.83 -0.07
CA LEU A 208 12.28 29.53 -1.51
C LEU A 208 10.89 29.75 -2.12
N LEU A 209 9.84 29.24 -1.47
CA LEU A 209 8.44 29.43 -1.88
C LEU A 209 7.96 30.90 -1.87
N LYS A 210 8.70 31.83 -1.27
CA LYS A 210 8.36 33.26 -1.34
C LYS A 210 8.84 33.90 -2.64
N ASP A 211 9.98 33.44 -3.14
CA ASP A 211 10.76 34.15 -4.15
C ASP A 211 10.76 33.41 -5.50
N ASP A 212 10.52 32.09 -5.50
CA ASP A 212 10.53 31.27 -6.71
C ASP A 212 9.22 31.45 -7.52
N PRO A 213 9.27 31.89 -8.79
CA PRO A 213 8.08 32.06 -9.62
C PRO A 213 7.70 30.81 -10.43
N ASN A 214 8.54 29.78 -10.48
CA ASN A 214 8.37 28.65 -11.39
C ASN A 214 7.33 27.64 -10.82
N PRO A 215 6.21 27.38 -11.52
CA PRO A 215 5.17 26.51 -10.99
C PRO A 215 5.64 25.07 -10.71
N ILE A 216 6.57 24.53 -11.51
CA ILE A 216 7.05 23.15 -11.34
C ILE A 216 8.00 23.07 -10.14
N ASP A 217 8.92 24.03 -9.99
CA ASP A 217 9.80 24.08 -8.81
C ASP A 217 8.99 24.22 -7.54
N ARG A 218 8.06 25.17 -7.52
CA ARG A 218 7.16 25.42 -6.39
C ARG A 218 6.35 24.19 -6.01
N HIS A 219 5.84 23.43 -6.98
CA HIS A 219 5.11 22.19 -6.73
C HIS A 219 5.95 21.19 -5.92
N PHE A 220 7.20 20.98 -6.31
CA PHE A 220 8.09 20.07 -5.60
C PHE A 220 8.56 20.63 -4.25
N MET A 221 8.73 21.95 -4.13
CA MET A 221 8.99 22.59 -2.85
C MET A 221 7.82 22.42 -1.87
N PHE A 222 6.57 22.56 -2.35
CA PHE A 222 5.39 22.30 -1.52
C PHE A 222 5.32 20.84 -1.11
N CYS A 223 5.51 19.89 -2.04
CA CYS A 223 5.53 18.45 -1.72
C CYS A 223 6.54 18.13 -0.62
N GLU A 224 7.76 18.66 -0.71
CA GLU A 224 8.80 18.45 0.31
C GLU A 224 8.43 19.15 1.64
N LEU A 225 7.90 20.37 1.59
CA LEU A 225 7.51 21.11 2.79
C LEU A 225 6.37 20.40 3.55
N GLU A 226 5.36 19.92 2.82
CA GLU A 226 4.25 19.13 3.37
C GLU A 226 4.76 17.87 4.06
N ASP A 227 5.62 17.10 3.40
CA ASP A 227 6.21 15.89 3.98
C ASP A 227 6.98 16.19 5.27
N ARG A 228 7.86 17.20 5.27
CA ARG A 228 8.67 17.58 6.43
C ARG A 228 7.82 18.07 7.60
N LEU A 229 6.79 18.86 7.35
CA LEU A 229 5.87 19.34 8.37
C LEU A 229 5.05 18.19 8.97
N TYR A 230 4.55 17.28 8.13
CA TYR A 230 3.78 16.14 8.60
C TYR A 230 4.63 15.13 9.40
N ARG A 231 5.90 14.94 9.03
CA ARG A 231 6.88 14.16 9.81
C ARG A 231 7.18 14.83 11.15
N SER A 232 7.18 16.15 11.21
CA SER A 232 7.46 16.94 12.40
C SER A 232 6.24 17.18 13.31
N ARG A 233 5.09 16.56 13.01
CA ARG A 233 3.82 16.75 13.72
C ARG A 233 3.89 16.58 15.25
N ASP A 234 4.78 15.70 15.71
CA ASP A 234 4.98 15.39 17.12
C ASP A 234 6.19 16.12 17.71
N ALA A 235 6.97 16.82 16.88
CA ALA A 235 8.18 17.54 17.27
C ALA A 235 7.90 18.96 17.77
N PHE A 236 6.87 19.64 17.22
CA PHE A 236 6.44 20.96 17.71
C PHE A 236 4.94 21.18 17.47
N SER A 237 4.31 21.95 18.36
CA SER A 237 2.84 22.06 18.42
C SER A 237 2.19 22.72 17.20
N SER A 238 2.92 23.57 16.46
CA SER A 238 2.39 24.20 15.24
C SER A 238 2.49 23.30 14.00
N ALA A 239 3.28 22.22 14.02
CA ALA A 239 3.64 21.46 12.81
C ALA A 239 2.42 20.98 12.00
N LEU A 240 1.35 20.54 12.68
CA LEU A 240 0.13 20.09 12.01
C LEU A 240 -0.72 21.23 11.44
N GLN A 241 -0.75 22.38 12.11
CA GLN A 241 -1.44 23.56 11.59
C GLN A 241 -0.66 24.14 10.41
N ASP A 242 0.66 24.24 10.54
CA ASP A 242 1.57 24.66 9.49
C ASP A 242 1.46 23.75 8.25
N TYR A 243 1.31 22.43 8.46
CA TYR A 243 1.02 21.47 7.40
C TYR A 243 -0.30 21.80 6.68
N ASP A 244 -1.38 22.00 7.44
CA ASP A 244 -2.70 22.33 6.87
C ASP A 244 -2.66 23.62 6.06
N ASP A 245 -2.01 24.65 6.59
CA ASP A 245 -1.86 25.96 5.92
C ASP A 245 -1.01 25.82 4.64
N THR A 246 0.04 24.99 4.67
CA THR A 246 0.87 24.70 3.50
C THR A 246 0.07 23.98 2.42
N CYS A 247 -0.72 22.96 2.76
CA CYS A 247 -1.57 22.27 1.78
C CYS A 247 -2.61 23.20 1.15
N ILE A 248 -3.18 24.13 1.93
CA ILE A 248 -4.12 25.14 1.42
C ILE A 248 -3.41 26.08 0.44
N GLN A 249 -2.20 26.54 0.78
CA GLN A 249 -1.42 27.38 -0.11
C GLN A 249 -1.04 26.65 -1.40
N HIS A 250 -0.62 25.40 -1.30
CA HIS A 250 -0.31 24.56 -2.45
C HIS A 250 -1.53 24.44 -3.38
N ASP A 251 -2.71 24.07 -2.85
CA ASP A 251 -3.94 23.97 -3.65
C ASP A 251 -4.33 25.29 -4.34
N ALA A 252 -4.11 26.43 -3.67
CA ALA A 252 -4.40 27.74 -4.26
C ALA A 252 -3.57 28.02 -5.52
N GLU A 253 -2.43 27.36 -5.69
CA GLU A 253 -1.56 27.47 -6.85
C GLU A 253 -1.72 26.31 -7.84
N MET A 254 -2.48 25.26 -7.45
CA MET A 254 -2.50 24.00 -8.19
C MET A 254 -3.10 24.07 -9.59
N ASP A 255 -3.97 25.03 -9.91
CA ASP A 255 -4.48 25.16 -11.29
C ASP A 255 -3.36 25.58 -12.25
N GLY A 256 -2.53 26.57 -11.86
CA GLY A 256 -1.37 27.00 -12.67
C GLY A 256 -0.26 25.97 -12.69
N ILE A 257 0.00 25.31 -11.56
CA ILE A 257 0.94 24.18 -11.47
C ILE A 257 0.49 23.03 -12.38
N ARG A 258 -0.80 22.67 -12.37
CA ARG A 258 -1.36 21.61 -13.22
C ARG A 258 -1.10 21.89 -14.69
N ASP A 259 -1.36 23.11 -15.16
CA ASP A 259 -1.14 23.49 -16.55
C ASP A 259 0.35 23.39 -16.93
N ALA A 260 1.25 23.77 -16.03
CA ALA A 260 2.69 23.62 -16.23
C ALA A 260 3.12 22.14 -16.28
N LEU A 261 2.63 21.31 -15.35
CA LEU A 261 2.90 19.88 -15.30
C LEU A 261 2.40 19.17 -16.57
N LEU A 262 1.20 19.51 -17.06
CA LEU A 262 0.68 18.98 -18.31
C LEU A 262 1.50 19.41 -19.52
N THR A 263 1.89 20.68 -19.57
CA THR A 263 2.72 21.20 -20.67
C THR A 263 4.06 20.48 -20.70
N LYS A 264 4.67 20.24 -19.54
CA LYS A 264 5.98 19.62 -19.43
C LYS A 264 5.95 18.10 -19.63
N PHE A 265 5.01 17.43 -18.98
CA PHE A 265 5.01 15.96 -18.87
C PHE A 265 3.90 15.27 -19.66
N GLY A 266 2.93 16.02 -20.18
CA GLY A 266 1.74 15.49 -20.85
C GLY A 266 0.74 14.80 -19.93
N LYS A 267 1.04 14.71 -18.63
CA LYS A 267 0.22 14.06 -17.59
C LYS A 267 0.39 14.75 -16.24
N VAL A 268 -0.60 14.56 -15.36
CA VAL A 268 -0.56 15.01 -13.97
C VAL A 268 -0.02 13.88 -13.08
N PRO A 269 1.11 14.09 -12.36
CA PRO A 269 1.64 13.11 -11.41
C PRO A 269 0.72 12.91 -10.21
N ILE A 270 1.03 11.94 -9.34
CA ILE A 270 0.30 11.75 -8.08
C ILE A 270 0.42 13.01 -7.22
N LEU A 271 -0.73 13.60 -6.92
CA LEU A 271 -0.92 14.74 -6.04
C LEU A 271 -1.27 14.26 -4.62
N ASP A 272 -0.26 13.92 -3.81
CA ASP A 272 -0.49 13.30 -2.49
C ASP A 272 -1.25 14.22 -1.51
N THR A 273 -1.08 15.54 -1.64
CA THR A 273 -1.76 16.59 -0.88
C THR A 273 -3.26 16.32 -0.74
N TYR A 274 -3.95 16.00 -1.84
CA TYR A 274 -5.40 15.77 -1.84
C TYR A 274 -5.80 14.50 -1.11
N ARG A 275 -5.01 13.42 -1.27
CA ARG A 275 -5.24 12.16 -0.55
C ARG A 275 -5.03 12.35 0.95
N GLN A 276 -3.93 12.98 1.34
CA GLN A 276 -3.59 13.19 2.75
C GLN A 276 -4.55 14.13 3.45
N MET A 277 -4.91 15.25 2.81
CA MET A 277 -5.90 16.17 3.38
C MET A 277 -7.27 15.52 3.51
N ALA A 278 -7.71 14.72 2.53
CA ALA A 278 -8.93 13.93 2.66
C ALA A 278 -8.90 13.00 3.88
N ILE A 279 -7.81 12.25 4.09
CA ILE A 279 -7.62 11.38 5.26
C ILE A 279 -7.63 12.19 6.56
N ARG A 280 -6.96 13.34 6.58
CA ARG A 280 -6.83 14.19 7.76
C ARG A 280 -8.18 14.76 8.18
N GLN A 281 -8.94 15.34 7.25
CA GLN A 281 -10.28 15.85 7.52
C GLN A 281 -11.26 14.73 7.89
N GLN A 282 -11.10 13.53 7.30
CA GLN A 282 -11.84 12.35 7.72
C GLN A 282 -11.58 11.98 9.19
N LYS A 283 -10.32 12.00 9.64
CA LYS A 283 -9.95 11.73 11.05
C LYS A 283 -10.55 12.77 12.00
N ALA A 284 -10.63 14.02 11.57
CA ALA A 284 -11.30 15.10 12.30
C ALA A 284 -12.84 15.01 12.25
N LYS A 285 -13.41 14.08 11.47
CA LYS A 285 -14.85 13.94 11.19
C LYS A 285 -15.46 15.16 10.48
N GLU A 286 -14.62 15.94 9.80
CA GLU A 286 -15.02 17.07 8.96
C GLU A 286 -15.38 16.56 7.56
N TRP A 287 -16.50 15.84 7.42
CA TRP A 287 -16.83 15.11 6.19
C TRP A 287 -16.98 16.00 4.96
N ALA A 288 -17.51 17.21 5.12
CA ALA A 288 -17.63 18.19 4.04
C ALA A 288 -16.26 18.61 3.50
N LYS A 289 -15.29 18.88 4.38
CA LYS A 289 -13.91 19.20 3.99
C LYS A 289 -13.21 18.00 3.38
N ALA A 290 -13.39 16.81 3.96
CA ALA A 290 -12.82 15.57 3.42
C ALA A 290 -13.31 15.30 1.98
N LEU A 291 -14.61 15.51 1.73
CA LEU A 291 -15.19 15.42 0.40
C LEU A 291 -14.62 16.47 -0.55
N TRP A 292 -14.54 17.73 -0.11
CA TRP A 292 -14.00 18.81 -0.93
C TRP A 292 -12.57 18.50 -1.40
N TRP A 293 -11.68 18.06 -0.52
CA TRP A 293 -10.30 17.69 -0.89
C TRP A 293 -10.27 16.54 -1.90
N THR A 294 -11.14 15.53 -1.76
CA THR A 294 -11.22 14.45 -2.76
C THR A 294 -11.73 14.94 -4.12
N GLU A 295 -12.77 15.77 -4.14
CA GLU A 295 -13.36 16.29 -5.38
C GLU A 295 -12.43 17.26 -6.09
N ARG A 296 -11.71 18.08 -5.32
CA ARG A 296 -10.68 18.98 -5.84
C ARG A 296 -9.54 18.21 -6.50
N GLY A 297 -9.01 17.18 -5.85
CA GLY A 297 -7.99 16.31 -6.44
C GLY A 297 -8.47 15.61 -7.71
N LEU A 298 -9.70 15.07 -7.71
CA LEU A 298 -10.31 14.48 -8.91
C LEU A 298 -10.44 15.49 -10.07
N SER A 299 -10.82 16.73 -9.76
CA SER A 299 -10.89 17.81 -10.75
C SER A 299 -9.53 18.12 -11.37
N LEU A 300 -8.47 18.12 -10.57
CA LEU A 300 -7.11 18.38 -11.05
C LEU A 300 -6.54 17.22 -11.86
N TYR A 301 -6.86 15.97 -11.51
CA TYR A 301 -6.49 14.85 -12.37
C TYR A 301 -7.21 14.89 -13.71
N GLY A 302 -8.54 15.14 -13.71
CA GLY A 302 -9.34 15.08 -14.94
C GLY A 302 -9.14 13.75 -15.67
N SER A 303 -8.87 13.82 -16.98
CA SER A 303 -8.50 12.67 -17.82
C SER A 303 -6.99 12.38 -17.84
N ASP A 304 -6.18 13.22 -17.21
CA ASP A 304 -4.76 13.35 -17.53
C ASP A 304 -3.86 12.74 -16.46
N CYS A 305 -4.41 11.95 -15.54
CA CYS A 305 -3.64 11.32 -14.48
C CYS A 305 -2.54 10.39 -15.03
N ALA A 306 -1.36 10.45 -14.43
CA ALA A 306 -0.28 9.51 -14.70
C ALA A 306 -0.61 8.10 -14.19
N ARG A 307 -1.34 8.03 -13.08
CA ARG A 307 -1.64 6.81 -12.32
C ARG A 307 -3.15 6.70 -12.03
N PRO A 308 -3.91 5.89 -12.80
CA PRO A 308 -5.34 5.74 -12.63
C PRO A 308 -5.77 5.29 -11.22
N GLU A 309 -4.92 4.52 -10.54
CA GLU A 309 -5.19 4.04 -9.17
C GLU A 309 -5.34 5.18 -8.15
N ALA A 310 -4.69 6.33 -8.36
CA ALA A 310 -4.83 7.50 -7.50
C ALA A 310 -6.21 8.15 -7.65
N VAL A 311 -6.72 8.20 -8.88
CA VAL A 311 -8.08 8.66 -9.19
C VAL A 311 -9.12 7.70 -8.62
N ASP A 312 -8.90 6.39 -8.75
CA ASP A 312 -9.78 5.37 -8.17
C ASP A 312 -9.86 5.46 -6.64
N ASP A 313 -8.75 5.73 -5.96
CA ASP A 313 -8.74 5.96 -4.51
C ASP A 313 -9.60 7.16 -4.11
N LEU A 314 -9.40 8.31 -4.77
CA LEU A 314 -10.18 9.52 -4.49
C LEU A 314 -11.67 9.33 -4.81
N ASN A 315 -12.02 8.63 -5.90
CA ASN A 315 -13.40 8.31 -6.23
C ASN A 315 -14.07 7.46 -5.13
N ARG A 316 -13.39 6.43 -4.64
CA ARG A 316 -13.90 5.58 -3.54
C ARG A 316 -14.12 6.39 -2.27
N ARG A 317 -13.21 7.31 -1.94
CA ARG A 317 -13.33 8.20 -0.78
C ARG A 317 -14.47 9.20 -0.93
N ALA A 318 -14.57 9.88 -2.07
CA ALA A 318 -15.64 10.82 -2.38
C ALA A 318 -17.02 10.15 -2.24
N ALA A 319 -17.19 8.95 -2.80
CA ALA A 319 -18.42 8.18 -2.64
C ALA A 319 -18.74 7.87 -1.17
N ALA A 320 -17.73 7.47 -0.39
CA ALA A 320 -17.90 7.19 1.04
C ALA A 320 -18.29 8.46 1.84
N TYR A 321 -17.67 9.60 1.55
CA TYR A 321 -17.94 10.86 2.25
C TYR A 321 -19.29 11.46 1.85
N ARG A 322 -19.69 11.39 0.58
CA ARG A 322 -21.06 11.75 0.15
C ARG A 322 -22.11 10.93 0.90
N ALA A 323 -21.92 9.61 0.99
CA ALA A 323 -22.83 8.75 1.75
C ALA A 323 -22.90 9.12 3.25
N LYS A 324 -21.80 9.59 3.85
CA LYS A 324 -21.80 10.10 5.23
C LYS A 324 -22.62 11.37 5.38
N LEU A 325 -22.39 12.35 4.52
CA LEU A 325 -23.11 13.63 4.54
C LEU A 325 -24.61 13.47 4.29
N THR A 326 -25.00 12.59 3.36
CA THR A 326 -26.42 12.27 3.12
C THR A 326 -27.09 11.68 4.36
N ASN A 327 -26.40 10.75 5.05
CA ASN A 327 -26.94 10.12 6.26
C ASN A 327 -27.03 11.10 7.44
N GLU A 328 -26.07 12.04 7.58
CA GLU A 328 -26.13 13.11 8.60
C GLU A 328 -27.26 14.10 8.32
N SER A 329 -27.44 14.48 7.05
CA SER A 329 -28.47 15.44 6.63
C SER A 329 -29.89 14.87 6.74
N ALA A 330 -30.06 13.56 6.54
CA ALA A 330 -31.36 12.90 6.61
C ALA A 330 -31.89 12.72 8.05
N GLY A 331 -31.14 13.13 9.09
CA GLY A 331 -31.49 12.86 10.49
C GLY A 331 -31.69 11.36 10.78
N ALA A 332 -31.18 10.49 9.90
CA ALA A 332 -31.49 9.08 9.92
C ALA A 332 -30.91 8.49 11.21
N PRO A 333 -31.74 7.87 12.07
CA PRO A 333 -31.21 7.10 13.18
C PRO A 333 -30.26 6.06 12.59
N ARG A 334 -29.09 5.83 13.23
CA ARG A 334 -28.27 4.65 12.91
C ARG A 334 -29.24 3.46 12.81
N PRO A 335 -29.27 2.72 11.70
CA PRO A 335 -30.20 1.61 11.56
C PRO A 335 -30.04 0.74 12.80
N ALA A 336 -31.16 0.55 13.52
CA ALA A 336 -31.16 -0.25 14.72
C ALA A 336 -30.52 -1.59 14.37
N ARG A 337 -29.50 -1.97 15.15
CA ARG A 337 -28.86 -3.28 15.05
C ARG A 337 -30.00 -4.30 14.98
N PRO A 338 -30.09 -5.14 13.94
CA PRO A 338 -31.18 -6.10 13.84
C PRO A 338 -31.20 -6.90 15.16
N PRO A 339 -32.38 -7.13 15.76
CA PRO A 339 -32.46 -7.89 16.99
C PRO A 339 -31.72 -9.20 16.74
N ARG A 340 -30.80 -9.50 17.67
CA ARG A 340 -29.99 -10.72 17.64
C ARG A 340 -30.95 -11.87 17.37
N ALA A 341 -30.81 -12.52 16.21
CA ALA A 341 -31.65 -13.65 15.87
C ALA A 341 -31.65 -14.60 17.06
N ALA A 342 -32.85 -14.99 17.51
CA ALA A 342 -33.00 -15.98 18.57
C ALA A 342 -32.10 -17.17 18.23
N PRO A 343 -31.38 -17.77 19.21
CA PRO A 343 -30.49 -18.88 18.93
C PRO A 343 -31.28 -19.96 18.20
N SER A 344 -30.93 -20.18 16.93
CA SER A 344 -31.49 -21.27 16.14
C SER A 344 -31.26 -22.56 16.92
N ARG A 345 -32.32 -23.35 17.10
CA ARG A 345 -32.28 -24.68 17.73
C ARG A 345 -30.98 -25.38 17.39
N THR A 346 -30.22 -25.73 18.43
CA THR A 346 -28.96 -26.45 18.29
C THR A 346 -29.23 -27.80 17.65
N VAL A 347 -28.97 -27.93 16.36
CA VAL A 347 -29.08 -29.21 15.67
C VAL A 347 -27.89 -30.04 16.09
N VAL A 348 -28.16 -31.22 16.63
CA VAL A 348 -27.14 -32.21 17.02
C VAL A 348 -27.12 -33.27 15.92
N GLU A 349 -25.92 -33.63 15.43
CA GLU A 349 -25.71 -34.74 14.52
C GLU A 349 -24.87 -35.84 15.20
N ALA A 350 -25.22 -37.10 14.99
CA ALA A 350 -24.46 -38.26 15.45
C ALA A 350 -23.37 -38.61 14.43
N LEU A 351 -22.15 -38.87 14.90
CA LEU A 351 -21.00 -39.26 14.09
C LEU A 351 -20.36 -40.54 14.64
N THR A 352 -19.75 -41.32 13.75
CA THR A 352 -18.99 -42.51 14.15
C THR A 352 -17.50 -42.18 14.33
N CYS A 353 -16.93 -42.57 15.48
CA CYS A 353 -15.51 -42.41 15.75
C CYS A 353 -14.67 -43.36 14.86
N ALA A 354 -13.73 -42.82 14.10
CA ALA A 354 -12.82 -43.59 13.26
C ALA A 354 -11.82 -44.47 14.06
N ALA A 355 -11.63 -44.20 15.36
CA ALA A 355 -10.70 -44.96 16.19
C ALA A 355 -11.35 -46.15 16.93
N CYS A 356 -12.55 -45.97 17.49
CA CYS A 356 -13.22 -46.99 18.30
C CYS A 356 -14.58 -47.45 17.75
N GLY A 357 -15.05 -46.87 16.65
CA GLY A 357 -16.35 -47.19 16.05
C GLY A 357 -17.57 -46.70 16.85
N ALA A 358 -17.38 -46.08 18.02
CA ALA A 358 -18.49 -45.58 18.83
C ALA A 358 -19.17 -44.36 18.19
N SER A 359 -20.50 -44.29 18.31
CA SER A 359 -21.27 -43.11 17.93
C SER A 359 -21.11 -42.00 18.99
N PHE A 360 -20.98 -40.75 18.55
CA PHE A 360 -20.97 -39.59 19.43
C PHE A 360 -21.64 -38.39 18.76
N ASP A 361 -22.32 -37.61 19.59
CA ASP A 361 -23.10 -36.47 19.15
C ASP A 361 -22.24 -35.21 19.10
N ARG A 362 -22.45 -34.37 18.08
CA ARG A 362 -21.90 -33.02 18.04
C ARG A 362 -22.95 -31.99 17.63
N GLN A 363 -22.82 -30.79 18.19
CA GLN A 363 -23.54 -29.63 17.69
C GLN A 363 -23.06 -29.31 16.27
N VAL A 364 -23.99 -29.11 15.34
CA VAL A 364 -23.69 -28.76 13.96
C VAL A 364 -23.11 -27.34 13.93
N THR A 365 -21.80 -27.26 13.79
CA THR A 365 -21.05 -26.02 13.54
C THR A 365 -20.44 -26.04 12.14
N ARG A 366 -20.20 -24.87 11.55
CA ARG A 366 -19.46 -24.76 10.28
C ARG A 366 -17.99 -25.12 10.54
N GLY A 367 -17.47 -26.14 9.85
CA GLY A 367 -16.08 -26.60 9.99
C GLY A 367 -15.91 -28.09 9.70
N ARG A 368 -14.67 -28.58 9.79
CA ARG A 368 -14.32 -29.98 9.52
C ARG A 368 -14.95 -30.91 10.56
N LYS A 369 -15.62 -31.98 10.12
CA LYS A 369 -16.23 -32.97 11.02
C LYS A 369 -15.13 -33.71 11.82
N PRO A 370 -15.18 -33.72 13.16
CA PRO A 370 -14.21 -34.45 13.96
C PRO A 370 -14.30 -35.95 13.67
N GLN A 371 -13.15 -36.58 13.42
CA GLN A 371 -13.06 -38.01 13.10
C GLN A 371 -12.99 -38.88 14.36
N ARG A 372 -12.78 -38.29 15.54
CA ARG A 372 -12.64 -39.01 16.82
C ARG A 372 -13.60 -38.47 17.88
N CYS A 373 -14.21 -39.38 18.64
CA CYS A 373 -15.04 -39.05 19.79
C CYS A 373 -14.18 -38.43 20.92
N PRO A 374 -14.77 -37.70 21.87
CA PRO A 374 -14.03 -37.07 22.96
C PRO A 374 -13.15 -38.02 23.78
N GLY A 375 -13.55 -39.29 23.93
CA GLY A 375 -12.77 -40.30 24.66
C GLY A 375 -11.56 -40.85 23.89
N CYS A 376 -11.46 -40.59 22.58
CA CYS A 376 -10.33 -41.00 21.74
C CYS A 376 -9.52 -39.82 21.19
N ARG A 377 -9.83 -38.60 21.64
CA ARG A 377 -9.11 -37.38 21.27
C ARG A 377 -7.81 -37.26 22.04
#